data_AF-A0A9C8RGX7-F1
#
_entry.id   AF-A0A9C8RGX7-F1
#
_cell.length_a   1.000
_cell.length_b   1.000
_cell.length_c   1.000
_cell.angle_alpha   90.00
_cell.angle_beta   90.00
_cell.angle_gamma   90.00
#
_symmetry.space_group_name_H-M   'P 1'
#
loop_
_entity.id
_entity.type
_entity.pdbx_description
1 polymer ?
#
loop_
_entity_poly.entity_id
_entity_poly.type
_entity_poly.pdbx_seq_one_letter_code
_entity_poly.pdbx_strand_id
1 'polypeptide(L)'
;MINTFKKPVVVTMMAAFLVGGIAAPASADMVNNKQLSMQSELQMQRDSVINLMARDDVQSTMMAYGISASDIENRINNLTEAELLQIQGQLDQLPAGEGALGAVLTILLIFILLDLAGVTDIFPGV
;
A
#
# COMPACT_ATOMS: atom_id res chain seq x y z
N MET A 1 75.09 9.75 3.07
CA MET A 1 74.40 10.53 2.00
C MET A 1 73.14 9.84 1.43
N ILE A 2 72.53 8.86 2.12
CA ILE A 2 71.43 8.02 1.57
C ILE A 2 70.01 8.55 1.89
N ASN A 3 69.84 9.43 2.88
CA ASN A 3 68.52 9.90 3.31
C ASN A 3 67.94 11.09 2.54
N THR A 4 68.72 11.75 1.67
CA THR A 4 68.22 12.91 0.89
C THR A 4 67.43 12.47 -0.34
N PHE A 5 67.72 11.29 -0.91
CA PHE A 5 67.05 10.75 -2.10
C PHE A 5 65.66 10.13 -1.82
N LYS A 6 65.35 9.77 -0.57
CA LYS A 6 64.04 9.20 -0.20
C LYS A 6 62.93 10.25 -0.10
N LYS A 7 63.29 11.51 0.20
CA LYS A 7 62.34 12.62 0.37
C LYS A 7 61.56 12.99 -0.91
N PRO A 8 62.18 13.14 -2.10
CA PRO A 8 61.42 13.47 -3.30
C PRO A 8 60.48 12.34 -3.73
N VAL A 9 60.87 11.07 -3.56
CA VAL A 9 60.04 9.90 -3.93
C VAL A 9 58.76 9.84 -3.09
N VAL A 10 58.86 10.10 -1.78
CA VAL A 10 57.69 10.11 -0.89
C VAL A 10 56.74 11.27 -1.22
N VAL A 11 57.28 12.45 -1.56
CA VAL A 11 56.47 13.61 -1.96
C VAL A 11 55.75 13.37 -3.28
N THR A 12 56.40 12.75 -4.26
CA THR A 12 55.76 12.39 -5.54
C THR A 12 54.66 11.34 -5.35
N MET A 13 54.87 10.36 -4.46
CA MET A 13 53.87 9.31 -4.18
C MET A 13 52.64 9.86 -3.43
N MET A 14 52.84 10.83 -2.51
CA MET A 14 51.75 11.54 -1.86
C MET A 14 50.96 12.43 -2.84
N ALA A 15 51.65 13.12 -3.74
CA ALA A 15 51.00 13.96 -4.76
C ALA A 15 50.14 13.13 -5.72
N ALA A 16 50.61 11.93 -6.11
CA ALA A 16 49.85 11.01 -6.96
C ALA A 16 48.54 10.53 -6.31
N PHE A 17 48.56 10.28 -4.98
CA PHE A 17 47.36 9.90 -4.23
C PHE A 17 46.34 11.04 -4.10
N LEU A 18 46.80 12.29 -3.99
CA LEU A 18 45.93 13.47 -3.92
C LEU A 18 45.21 13.74 -5.25
N VAL A 19 45.83 13.46 -6.40
CA VAL A 19 45.21 13.64 -7.72
C VAL A 19 44.26 12.49 -8.08
N GLY A 20 44.51 11.27 -7.59
CA GLY A 20 43.63 10.10 -7.81
C GLY A 20 42.36 10.07 -6.96
N GLY A 21 42.22 10.98 -5.99
CA GLY A 21 41.12 11.02 -5.03
C GLY A 21 39.87 11.79 -5.48
N ILE A 22 39.80 12.23 -6.74
CA ILE A 22 38.58 12.87 -7.27
C ILE A 22 37.54 11.76 -7.45
N ALA A 23 36.72 11.53 -6.41
CA ALA A 23 35.53 10.72 -6.52
C ALA A 23 34.67 11.31 -7.64
N ALA A 24 34.52 10.57 -8.74
CA ALA A 24 33.57 10.94 -9.78
C ALA A 24 32.20 11.16 -9.12
N PRO A 25 31.42 12.17 -9.54
CA PRO A 25 30.06 12.30 -9.06
C PRO A 25 29.33 11.01 -9.41
N ALA A 26 29.02 10.20 -8.39
CA ALA A 26 28.16 9.06 -8.55
C ALA A 26 26.81 9.62 -9.00
N SER A 27 26.51 9.46 -10.29
CA SER A 27 25.19 9.72 -10.83
C SER A 27 24.28 8.65 -10.23
N ALA A 28 23.75 8.94 -9.04
CA ALA A 28 22.58 8.27 -8.53
C ALA A 28 21.44 8.70 -9.45
N ASP A 29 21.21 7.90 -10.49
CA ASP A 29 19.94 7.93 -11.20
C ASP A 29 18.88 7.75 -10.12
N MET A 30 18.02 8.75 -9.94
CA MET A 30 16.92 8.63 -9.00
C MET A 30 16.06 7.50 -9.53
N VAL A 31 16.17 6.31 -8.92
CA VAL A 31 15.21 5.24 -9.14
C VAL A 31 13.85 5.88 -8.93
N ASN A 32 13.08 5.98 -10.01
CA ASN A 32 11.84 6.72 -10.06
C ASN A 32 10.80 5.93 -9.24
N ASN A 33 10.85 6.07 -7.91
CA ASN A 33 9.93 5.44 -6.97
C ASN A 33 8.46 5.75 -7.31
N LYS A 34 8.18 6.76 -8.15
CA LYS A 34 6.81 7.06 -8.61
C LYS A 34 6.24 5.96 -9.50
N GLN A 35 7.04 5.33 -10.36
CA GLN A 35 6.57 4.24 -11.23
C GLN A 35 6.40 2.93 -10.45
N LEU A 36 7.29 2.65 -9.49
CA LEU A 36 7.15 1.52 -8.58
C LEU A 36 6.01 1.72 -7.57
N SER A 37 5.79 2.95 -7.07
CA SER A 37 4.65 3.28 -6.21
C SER A 37 3.34 3.10 -6.95
N MET A 38 3.21 3.65 -8.16
CA MET A 38 1.97 3.55 -8.93
C MET A 38 1.64 2.11 -9.31
N GLN A 39 2.63 1.29 -9.70
CA GLN A 39 2.42 -0.13 -9.98
C GLN A 39 2.09 -0.93 -8.72
N SER A 40 2.71 -0.60 -7.58
CA SER A 40 2.41 -1.20 -6.27
C SER A 40 1.01 -0.83 -5.80
N GLU A 41 0.60 0.42 -5.95
CA GLU A 41 -0.75 0.91 -5.63
C GLU A 41 -1.79 0.16 -6.47
N LEU A 42 -1.59 0.03 -7.77
CA LEU A 42 -2.49 -0.74 -8.63
C LEU A 42 -2.57 -2.22 -8.23
N GLN A 43 -1.47 -2.84 -7.81
CA GLN A 43 -1.49 -4.22 -7.29
C GLN A 43 -2.28 -4.30 -5.98
N MET A 44 -2.04 -3.39 -5.02
CA MET A 44 -2.81 -3.33 -3.78
C MET A 44 -4.31 -3.10 -4.01
N GLN A 45 -4.66 -2.28 -5.01
CA GLN A 45 -6.05 -2.07 -5.41
C GLN A 45 -6.67 -3.36 -5.97
N ARG A 46 -5.95 -4.11 -6.83
CA ARG A 46 -6.41 -5.41 -7.33
C ARG A 46 -6.62 -6.42 -6.21
N ASP A 47 -5.65 -6.52 -5.29
CA ASP A 47 -5.72 -7.44 -4.16
C ASP A 47 -6.88 -7.11 -3.22
N SER A 48 -7.19 -5.83 -3.03
CA SER A 48 -8.35 -5.39 -2.24
C SER A 48 -9.67 -5.85 -2.89
N VAL A 49 -9.81 -5.69 -4.20
CA VAL A 49 -10.99 -6.14 -4.94
C VAL A 49 -11.12 -7.67 -4.89
N ILE A 50 -10.03 -8.41 -5.05
CA ILE A 50 -10.01 -9.88 -4.94
C ILE A 50 -10.46 -10.31 -3.54
N ASN A 51 -9.93 -9.71 -2.48
CA ASN A 51 -10.31 -10.03 -1.11
C ASN A 51 -11.80 -9.75 -0.84
N LEU A 52 -12.34 -8.66 -1.38
CA LEU A 52 -13.76 -8.34 -1.23
C LEU A 52 -14.66 -9.36 -1.94
N MET A 53 -14.24 -9.81 -3.14
CA MET A 53 -14.92 -10.86 -3.90
C MET A 53 -14.78 -12.25 -3.25
N ALA A 54 -13.70 -12.48 -2.50
CA ALA A 54 -13.42 -13.73 -1.81
C ALA A 54 -14.26 -13.93 -0.54
N ARG A 55 -14.97 -12.91 -0.04
CA ARG A 55 -15.84 -13.04 1.13
C ARG A 55 -16.94 -14.09 0.88
N ASP A 56 -17.26 -14.89 1.90
CA ASP A 56 -18.18 -16.03 1.80
C ASP A 56 -19.60 -15.63 1.34
N ASP A 57 -20.08 -14.47 1.80
CA ASP A 57 -21.37 -13.90 1.40
C ASP A 57 -21.42 -13.53 -0.09
N VAL A 58 -20.35 -12.92 -0.57
CA VAL A 58 -20.17 -12.52 -1.97
C VAL A 58 -20.01 -13.75 -2.86
N GLN A 59 -19.17 -14.72 -2.48
CA GLN A 59 -19.01 -15.99 -3.20
C GLN A 59 -20.32 -16.79 -3.28
N SER A 60 -21.06 -16.92 -2.17
CA SER A 60 -22.35 -17.61 -2.15
C SER A 60 -23.33 -16.98 -3.13
N THR A 61 -23.32 -15.65 -3.22
CA THR A 61 -24.18 -14.91 -4.15
C THR A 61 -23.75 -15.14 -5.59
N MET A 62 -22.45 -15.08 -5.90
CA MET A 62 -21.91 -15.33 -7.25
C MET A 62 -22.17 -16.76 -7.72
N MET A 63 -22.00 -17.75 -6.84
CA MET A 63 -22.32 -19.15 -7.12
C MET A 63 -23.82 -19.33 -7.40
N ALA A 64 -24.69 -18.60 -6.69
CA ALA A 64 -26.13 -18.62 -6.97
C ALA A 64 -26.47 -18.05 -8.37
N TYR A 65 -25.65 -17.15 -8.90
CA TYR A 65 -25.73 -16.66 -10.28
C TYR A 65 -24.96 -17.52 -11.30
N GLY A 66 -24.38 -18.65 -10.87
CA GLY A 66 -23.63 -19.57 -11.73
C GLY A 66 -22.22 -19.09 -12.11
N ILE A 67 -21.66 -18.13 -11.38
CA ILE A 67 -20.35 -17.55 -11.62
C ILE A 67 -19.33 -18.19 -10.67
N SER A 68 -18.25 -18.76 -11.20
CA SER A 68 -17.19 -19.36 -10.39
C SER A 68 -16.19 -18.31 -9.89
N ALA A 69 -15.58 -18.54 -8.72
CA ALA A 69 -14.55 -17.64 -8.18
C ALA A 69 -13.36 -17.48 -9.15
N SER A 70 -12.95 -18.56 -9.82
CA SER A 70 -11.88 -18.55 -10.83
C SER A 70 -12.20 -17.68 -12.04
N ASP A 71 -13.46 -17.60 -12.46
CA ASP A 71 -13.84 -16.72 -13.57
C ASP A 71 -13.73 -15.25 -13.19
N ILE A 72 -13.99 -14.91 -11.92
CA ILE A 72 -13.91 -13.55 -11.42
C ILE A 72 -12.47 -13.09 -11.28
N GLU A 73 -11.60 -13.93 -10.71
CA GLU A 73 -10.16 -13.64 -10.66
C GLU A 73 -9.59 -13.40 -12.06
N ASN A 74 -9.95 -14.24 -13.04
CA ASN A 74 -9.56 -14.03 -14.43
C ASN A 74 -10.06 -12.70 -14.98
N ARG A 75 -11.30 -12.30 -14.66
CA ARG A 75 -11.84 -11.01 -15.11
C ARG A 75 -11.13 -9.83 -14.46
N ILE A 76 -10.85 -9.89 -13.15
CA ILE A 76 -10.12 -8.84 -12.41
C ILE A 76 -8.69 -8.68 -12.94
N ASN A 77 -8.03 -9.80 -13.23
CA ASN A 77 -6.67 -9.77 -13.80
C ASN A 77 -6.61 -9.13 -15.18
N ASN A 78 -7.70 -9.21 -15.95
CA ASN A 78 -7.84 -8.59 -17.26
C ASN A 78 -8.34 -7.13 -17.20
N LEU A 79 -8.70 -6.60 -16.03
CA LEU A 79 -9.14 -5.20 -15.91
C LEU A 79 -7.98 -4.24 -16.15
N THR A 80 -8.27 -3.18 -16.90
CA THR A 80 -7.36 -2.05 -17.10
C THR A 80 -7.30 -1.16 -15.86
N GLU A 81 -6.24 -0.37 -15.73
CA GLU A 81 -6.04 0.54 -14.58
C GLU A 81 -7.22 1.50 -14.39
N ALA A 82 -7.80 1.99 -15.49
CA ALA A 82 -8.95 2.89 -15.47
C ALA A 82 -10.23 2.22 -14.92
N GLU A 83 -10.45 0.94 -15.27
CA GLU A 83 -11.60 0.18 -14.78
C GLU A 83 -11.47 -0.15 -13.30
N LEU A 84 -10.26 -0.45 -12.84
CA LEU A 84 -9.99 -0.71 -11.42
C LEU A 84 -10.25 0.53 -10.55
N LEU A 85 -9.80 1.70 -11.00
CA LEU A 85 -10.09 2.98 -10.33
C LEU A 85 -11.59 3.27 -10.26
N GLN A 86 -12.34 2.92 -11.31
CA GLN A 86 -13.79 3.10 -11.34
C GLN A 86 -14.52 2.17 -10.35
N ILE A 87 -14.07 0.91 -10.22
CA ILE A 87 -14.62 -0.04 -9.26
C ILE A 87 -14.32 0.44 -7.83
N GLN A 88 -13.10 0.87 -7.58
CA GLN A 88 -12.70 1.34 -6.26
C GLN A 88 -13.49 2.58 -5.82
N GLY A 89 -13.71 3.53 -6.74
CA GLY A 89 -14.59 4.67 -6.47
C GLY A 89 -16.04 4.29 -6.17
N GLN A 90 -16.53 3.14 -6.65
CA GLN A 90 -17.85 2.61 -6.29
C GLN A 90 -17.82 1.86 -4.95
N LEU A 91 -16.75 1.12 -4.66
CA LEU A 91 -16.55 0.44 -3.37
C LEU A 91 -16.44 1.44 -2.22
N ASP A 92 -15.78 2.58 -2.42
CA ASP A 92 -15.72 3.68 -1.44
C ASP A 92 -17.09 4.34 -1.18
N GLN A 93 -18.01 4.25 -2.15
CA GLN A 93 -19.38 4.74 -2.01
C GLN A 93 -20.29 3.74 -1.31
N LEU A 94 -19.90 2.46 -1.22
CA LEU A 94 -20.61 1.49 -0.39
C LEU A 94 -20.33 1.85 1.07
N PRO A 95 -21.37 1.97 1.92
CA PRO A 95 -21.15 2.28 3.33
C PRO A 95 -20.19 1.24 3.95
N ALA A 96 -19.10 1.71 4.56
CA ALA A 96 -18.12 0.88 5.28
C ALA A 96 -18.70 0.08 6.47
N GLY A 97 -20.02 0.05 6.61
CA GLY A 97 -20.79 -0.69 7.59
C GLY A 97 -21.26 -2.09 7.13
N GLU A 98 -21.01 -2.49 5.88
CA GLU A 98 -21.46 -3.80 5.36
C GLU A 98 -20.52 -4.95 5.78
N GLY A 99 -20.52 -5.25 7.08
CA GLY A 99 -19.80 -6.38 7.67
C GLY A 99 -20.12 -6.51 9.16
N ALA A 100 -19.70 -7.62 9.77
CA ALA A 100 -19.96 -7.88 11.19
C ALA A 100 -19.47 -6.74 12.10
N LEU A 101 -18.28 -6.17 11.79
CA LEU A 101 -17.74 -5.04 12.53
C LEU A 101 -18.58 -3.77 12.34
N GLY A 102 -19.07 -3.50 11.12
CA GLY A 102 -19.94 -2.37 10.81
C GLY A 102 -21.30 -2.46 11.50
N ALA A 103 -21.89 -3.66 11.53
CA ALA A 103 -23.13 -3.93 12.24
C ALA A 103 -22.95 -3.75 13.76
N VAL A 104 -21.87 -4.27 14.35
CA VAL A 104 -21.56 -4.10 15.77
C VAL A 104 -21.38 -2.62 16.12
N LEU A 105 -20.63 -1.87 15.32
CA LEU A 105 -20.44 -0.43 15.54
C LEU A 105 -21.76 0.34 15.43
N THR A 106 -22.63 -0.03 14.48
CA THR A 106 -23.93 0.61 14.30
C THR A 106 -24.86 0.35 15.48
N ILE A 107 -24.92 -0.90 15.96
CA ILE A 107 -25.68 -1.26 17.17
C ILE A 107 -25.16 -0.50 18.39
N LEU A 108 -23.83 -0.41 18.54
CA LEU A 108 -23.20 0.34 19.63
C LEU A 108 -23.55 1.83 19.55
N LEU A 109 -23.55 2.43 18.36
CA LEU A 109 -23.93 3.83 18.14
C LEU A 109 -25.41 4.06 18.50
N ILE A 110 -26.30 3.15 18.12
CA ILE A 110 -27.72 3.19 18.51
C ILE A 110 -27.87 3.15 20.03
N PHE A 111 -27.17 2.24 20.71
CA PHE A 111 -27.24 2.18 22.18
C PHE A 111 -26.72 3.44 22.86
N ILE A 112 -25.64 4.04 22.37
CA ILE A 112 -25.16 5.33 22.88
C ILE A 112 -26.25 6.40 22.75
N LEU A 113 -26.90 6.49 21.59
CA LEU A 113 -27.97 7.48 21.38
C LEU A 113 -29.19 7.25 22.29
N LEU A 114 -29.56 5.99 22.52
CA LEU A 114 -30.67 5.63 23.42
C LEU A 114 -30.34 5.92 24.89
N ASP A 115 -29.07 5.80 25.28
CA ASP A 115 -28.57 6.15 26.62
C ASP A 115 -28.64 7.66 26.87
N LEU A 116 -28.11 8.46 25.92
CA LEU A 116 -28.19 9.92 25.99
C LEU A 116 -29.63 10.44 25.97
N ALA A 117 -30.54 9.73 25.30
CA ALA A 117 -31.97 10.04 25.31
C ALA A 117 -32.68 9.61 26.61
N GLY A 118 -32.02 8.87 27.50
CA GLY A 118 -32.56 8.37 28.76
C GLY A 118 -33.56 7.22 28.61
N VAL A 119 -33.56 6.53 27.46
CA VAL A 119 -34.45 5.38 27.19
C VAL A 119 -33.84 4.10 27.75
N THR A 120 -32.51 4.01 27.76
CA THR A 120 -31.74 2.88 28.29
C THR A 120 -30.61 3.40 29.20
N ASP A 121 -30.04 2.53 30.05
CA ASP A 121 -28.82 2.79 30.83
C ASP A 121 -27.90 1.58 30.64
N ILE A 122 -27.15 1.60 29.55
CA ILE A 122 -26.27 0.50 29.10
C ILE A 122 -24.80 0.89 29.37
N PHE A 123 -24.49 2.18 29.32
CA PHE A 123 -23.18 2.78 29.51
C PHE A 123 -23.19 3.73 30.70
N PRO A 124 -22.97 3.23 31.93
CA PRO A 124 -23.00 4.07 33.12
C PRO A 124 -21.86 5.10 33.09
N GLY A 125 -22.21 6.37 32.90
CA GLY A 125 -21.29 7.51 32.97
C GLY A 125 -20.99 8.23 31.66
N VAL A 126 -21.70 7.94 30.56
CA VAL A 126 -21.75 8.81 29.36
C VAL A 126 -22.91 9.80 29.41
#